data_AF-Q1MPV4-F1
#
_entry.id   AF-Q1MPV4-F1
#
_cell.length_a   1.000
_cell.length_b   1.000
_cell.length_c   1.000
_cell.angle_alpha   90.00
_cell.angle_beta   90.00
_cell.angle_gamma   90.00
#
_symmetry.space_group_name_H-M   'P 1'
#
loop_
_entity.id
_entity.type
_entity.pdbx_description
1 polymer ?
#
loop_
_entity_poly.entity_id
_entity_poly.type
_entity_poly.pdbx_seq_one_letter_code
_entity_poly.pdbx_strand_id
1 'polypeptide(L)'
;MEQVQTISSSNSTFSNKTIPNHYLVLDIESRYSAEEVGGWQFAEKMEISIAVTYDSTTDTFTSYTQETIFPLFQRLKKADLIIGFNHTTFDYAVLQPFAPYNLQNLPSLDLLKEIKKSLSHRISLDNLAQATLNIKKTANGLQALQWWKEGNLENIIEYCKNDVSITNKLFLFGHSNQYVQFINNDNQCIRIPVDW
;
A
#
# COMPACT_ATOMS: atom_id res chain seq x y z
N MET A 1 26.04 -30.02 35.57
CA MET A 1 26.75 -29.70 34.31
C MET A 1 25.82 -30.11 33.19
N GLU A 2 25.12 -29.16 32.58
CA GLU A 2 24.44 -29.35 31.30
C GLU A 2 24.31 -27.95 30.67
N GLN A 3 24.69 -27.89 29.39
CA GLN A 3 25.16 -26.70 28.70
C GLN A 3 24.01 -25.78 28.29
N VAL A 4 24.09 -24.52 28.69
CA VAL A 4 23.30 -23.43 28.10
C VAL A 4 23.87 -23.15 26.70
N GLN A 5 23.12 -23.49 25.66
CA GLN A 5 23.41 -23.05 24.30
C GLN A 5 23.12 -21.55 24.19
N THR A 6 24.16 -20.74 24.33
CA THR A 6 24.16 -19.33 23.94
C THR A 6 23.91 -19.22 22.44
N ILE A 7 22.73 -18.71 22.08
CA ILE A 7 22.42 -18.30 20.70
C ILE A 7 23.33 -17.11 20.38
N SER A 8 24.19 -17.30 19.39
CA SER A 8 25.07 -16.27 18.85
C SER A 8 24.24 -15.10 18.33
N SER A 9 24.46 -13.92 18.89
CA SER A 9 24.02 -12.63 18.35
C SER A 9 24.67 -12.42 16.98
N SER A 10 23.92 -12.72 15.91
CA SER A 10 24.27 -12.24 14.59
C SER A 10 24.11 -10.72 14.58
N ASN A 11 25.24 -10.02 14.49
CA ASN A 11 25.27 -8.60 14.18
C ASN A 11 24.62 -8.39 12.81
N SER A 12 23.33 -8.06 12.78
CA SER A 12 22.71 -7.53 11.57
C SER A 12 23.29 -6.15 11.33
N THR A 13 24.05 -6.03 10.25
CA THR A 13 24.43 -4.75 9.65
C THR A 13 23.15 -4.06 9.19
N PHE A 14 22.53 -3.29 10.09
CA PHE A 14 21.32 -2.54 9.77
C PHE A 14 21.65 -1.46 8.75
N SER A 15 20.90 -1.44 7.65
CA SER A 15 21.10 -0.45 6.59
C SER A 15 20.56 0.90 7.04
N ASN A 16 21.43 1.91 7.16
CA ASN A 16 21.05 3.32 7.19
C ASN A 16 20.53 3.75 5.81
N LYS A 17 19.44 3.17 5.32
CA LYS A 17 18.77 3.70 4.13
C LYS A 17 18.17 5.04 4.52
N THR A 18 18.39 6.06 3.71
CA THR A 18 17.73 7.36 3.88
C THR A 18 16.44 7.36 3.06
N ILE A 19 15.33 7.82 3.66
CA ILE A 19 14.09 8.05 2.90
C ILE A 19 14.37 9.10 1.80
N PRO A 20 14.00 8.86 0.53
CA PRO A 20 14.10 9.87 -0.52
C PRO A 20 13.29 11.13 -0.17
N ASN A 21 13.79 12.31 -0.53
CA ASN A 21 13.09 13.55 -0.25
C ASN A 21 11.72 13.63 -0.96
N HIS A 22 11.61 13.09 -2.18
CA HIS A 22 10.38 13.09 -2.96
C HIS A 22 9.89 11.66 -3.20
N TYR A 23 9.03 11.19 -2.30
CA TYR A 23 8.28 9.96 -2.50
C TYR A 23 6.79 10.27 -2.61
N LEU A 24 6.08 9.42 -3.34
CA LEU A 24 4.63 9.41 -3.38
C LEU A 24 4.11 8.16 -2.68
N VAL A 25 2.96 8.28 -2.00
CA VAL A 25 2.20 7.11 -1.54
C VAL A 25 0.93 7.01 -2.37
N LEU A 26 0.64 5.84 -2.93
CA LEU A 26 -0.44 5.61 -3.89
C LEU A 26 -1.39 4.51 -3.37
N ASP A 27 -2.68 4.74 -3.61
CA ASP A 27 -3.76 3.76 -3.51
C ASP A 27 -4.84 4.09 -4.55
N ILE A 28 -5.60 3.09 -4.99
CA ILE A 28 -6.74 3.27 -5.90
C ILE A 28 -7.95 2.46 -5.45
N GLU A 29 -9.12 2.94 -5.87
CA GLU A 29 -10.38 2.20 -5.87
C GLU A 29 -10.86 1.98 -7.30
N SER A 30 -11.41 0.81 -7.57
CA SER A 30 -11.87 0.44 -8.91
C SER A 30 -13.36 0.72 -9.12
N ARG A 31 -13.82 0.67 -10.37
CA ARG A 31 -15.25 0.75 -10.72
C ARG A 31 -15.92 -0.61 -10.72
N TYR A 32 -15.18 -1.63 -11.14
CA TYR A 32 -15.62 -3.00 -11.26
C TYR A 32 -14.82 -3.91 -10.34
N SER A 33 -15.52 -4.87 -9.75
CA SER A 33 -14.93 -5.95 -8.97
C SER A 33 -14.25 -7.00 -9.85
N ALA A 34 -13.46 -7.87 -9.22
CA ALA A 34 -12.93 -9.07 -9.87
C ALA A 34 -14.01 -9.95 -10.50
N GLU A 35 -15.17 -10.08 -9.85
CA GLU A 35 -16.27 -10.87 -10.40
C GLU A 35 -16.82 -10.26 -11.69
N GLU A 36 -17.03 -8.94 -11.70
CA GLU A 36 -17.58 -8.21 -12.85
C GLU A 36 -16.66 -8.23 -14.08
N VAL A 37 -15.34 -8.32 -13.88
CA VAL A 37 -14.36 -8.41 -14.99
C VAL A 37 -13.94 -9.84 -15.34
N GLY A 38 -14.45 -10.85 -14.63
CA GLY A 38 -14.16 -12.27 -14.88
C GLY A 38 -12.92 -12.83 -14.19
N GLY A 39 -12.40 -12.16 -13.17
CA GLY A 39 -11.34 -12.62 -12.27
C GLY A 39 -10.23 -11.59 -12.06
N TRP A 40 -9.41 -11.82 -11.01
CA TRP A 40 -8.29 -10.95 -10.64
C TRP A 40 -7.22 -10.80 -11.73
N GLN A 41 -7.09 -11.79 -12.62
CA GLN A 41 -6.18 -11.75 -13.77
C GLN A 41 -6.58 -10.72 -14.83
N PHE A 42 -7.78 -10.13 -14.72
CA PHE A 42 -8.28 -9.08 -15.61
C PHE A 42 -8.39 -7.73 -14.90
N ALA A 43 -7.50 -7.46 -13.93
CA ALA A 43 -7.48 -6.22 -13.17
C ALA A 43 -7.42 -4.97 -14.08
N GLU A 44 -6.80 -5.07 -15.25
CA GLU A 44 -6.74 -4.00 -16.25
C GLU A 44 -8.13 -3.57 -16.79
N LYS A 45 -9.17 -4.39 -16.59
CA LYS A 45 -10.55 -4.07 -17.01
C LYS A 45 -11.38 -3.46 -15.89
N MET A 46 -10.83 -3.33 -14.68
CA MET A 46 -11.60 -2.90 -13.51
C MET A 46 -11.93 -1.42 -13.50
N GLU A 47 -11.25 -0.62 -14.33
CA GLU A 47 -11.35 0.83 -14.39
C GLU A 47 -11.11 1.51 -13.03
N ILE A 48 -11.03 2.84 -13.03
CA ILE A 48 -10.64 3.63 -11.85
C ILE A 48 -11.84 4.45 -11.39
N SER A 49 -12.33 4.22 -10.17
CA SER A 49 -13.28 5.16 -9.58
C SER A 49 -12.51 6.37 -9.04
N ILE A 50 -11.56 6.13 -8.14
CA ILE A 50 -10.68 7.14 -7.55
C ILE A 50 -9.26 6.61 -7.43
N ALA A 51 -8.25 7.44 -7.71
CA ALA A 51 -6.88 7.23 -7.30
C ALA A 51 -6.45 8.36 -6.36
N VAL A 52 -5.70 8.06 -5.31
CA VAL A 52 -5.17 9.06 -4.37
C VAL A 52 -3.65 8.95 -4.27
N THR A 53 -3.00 10.11 -4.23
CA THR A 53 -1.58 10.21 -3.88
C THR A 53 -1.37 11.10 -2.66
N TYR A 54 -0.42 10.73 -1.80
CA TYR A 54 0.26 11.64 -0.88
C TYR A 54 1.62 12.02 -1.46
N ASP A 55 2.02 13.28 -1.32
CA ASP A 55 3.29 13.81 -1.80
C ASP A 55 4.14 14.34 -0.64
N SER A 56 5.31 13.74 -0.44
CA SER A 56 6.20 14.06 0.69
C SER A 56 6.81 15.46 0.62
N THR A 57 6.86 16.07 -0.55
CA THR A 57 7.47 17.40 -0.73
C THR A 57 6.51 18.54 -0.38
N THR A 58 5.22 18.30 -0.55
CA THR A 58 4.16 19.29 -0.29
C THR A 58 3.32 18.94 0.93
N ASP A 59 3.44 17.74 1.47
CA ASP A 59 2.61 17.20 2.56
C ASP A 59 1.10 17.25 2.22
N THR A 60 0.75 16.92 0.97
CA THR A 60 -0.64 17.03 0.48
C THR A 60 -1.15 15.75 -0.15
N PHE A 61 -2.45 15.50 0.04
CA PHE A 61 -3.19 14.49 -0.70
C PHE A 61 -3.79 15.07 -1.99
N THR A 62 -3.77 14.29 -3.07
CA THR A 62 -4.44 14.65 -4.34
C THR A 62 -5.20 13.44 -4.86
N SER A 63 -6.48 13.65 -5.18
CA SER A 63 -7.38 12.62 -5.73
C SER A 63 -7.65 12.86 -7.22
N TYR A 64 -7.79 11.78 -7.96
CA TYR A 64 -8.07 11.78 -9.40
C TYR A 64 -9.21 10.81 -9.68
N THR A 65 -10.12 11.19 -10.57
CA THR A 65 -11.01 10.24 -11.25
C THR A 65 -10.29 9.68 -12.47
N GLN A 66 -10.83 8.64 -13.10
CA GLN A 66 -10.33 8.15 -14.38
C GLN A 66 -10.24 9.25 -15.45
N GLU A 67 -11.24 10.13 -15.52
CA GLU A 67 -11.31 11.23 -16.49
C GLU A 67 -10.22 12.28 -16.26
N THR A 68 -9.72 12.38 -15.02
CA THR A 68 -8.71 13.35 -14.60
C THR A 68 -7.38 12.69 -14.24
N ILE A 69 -7.14 11.44 -14.67
CA ILE A 69 -6.01 10.63 -14.22
C ILE A 69 -4.66 11.05 -14.82
N PHE A 70 -4.64 11.77 -15.94
CA PHE A 70 -3.37 12.04 -16.65
C PHE A 70 -2.29 12.76 -15.81
N PRO A 71 -2.61 13.78 -14.98
CA PRO A 71 -1.63 14.40 -14.08
C PRO A 71 -1.02 13.42 -13.06
N LEU A 72 -1.72 12.35 -12.66
CA LEU A 72 -1.15 11.31 -11.79
C LEU A 72 0.12 10.73 -12.39
N PHE A 73 0.09 10.33 -13.67
CA PHE A 73 1.26 9.74 -14.33
C PHE A 73 2.44 10.72 -14.42
N GLN A 74 2.16 12.02 -14.61
CA GLN A 74 3.21 13.02 -14.59
C GLN A 74 3.89 13.13 -13.22
N ARG A 75 3.13 12.97 -12.12
CA ARG A 75 3.68 12.96 -10.75
C ARG A 75 4.43 11.68 -10.45
N LEU A 76 3.86 10.52 -10.75
CA LEU A 76 4.52 9.21 -10.55
C LEU A 76 5.88 9.16 -11.26
N LYS A 77 5.99 9.69 -12.49
CA LYS A 77 7.25 9.73 -13.23
C LYS A 77 8.32 10.64 -12.64
N LYS A 78 7.93 11.62 -11.82
CA LYS A 78 8.86 12.59 -11.17
C LYS A 78 9.26 12.18 -9.76
N ALA A 79 8.56 11.22 -9.16
CA ALA A 79 8.86 10.71 -7.83
C ALA A 79 10.14 9.88 -7.84
N ASP A 80 10.95 10.02 -6.80
CA ASP A 80 12.14 9.17 -6.60
C ASP A 80 11.74 7.77 -6.13
N LEU A 81 10.57 7.65 -5.48
CA LEU A 81 10.02 6.40 -4.99
C LEU A 81 8.48 6.48 -4.92
N ILE A 82 7.82 5.39 -5.30
CA ILE A 82 6.37 5.21 -5.12
C ILE A 82 6.15 4.12 -4.10
N ILE A 83 5.37 4.42 -3.08
CA ILE A 83 5.04 3.51 -2.00
C ILE A 83 3.55 3.17 -2.11
N GLY A 84 3.20 1.92 -1.87
CA GLY A 84 1.80 1.51 -1.86
C GLY A 84 1.63 0.14 -1.22
N PHE A 85 0.39 -0.28 -1.04
CA PHE A 85 0.08 -1.58 -0.45
C PHE A 85 -0.53 -2.51 -1.51
N ASN A 86 0.23 -3.49 -2.00
CA ASN A 86 -0.14 -4.34 -3.15
C ASN A 86 -0.19 -3.61 -4.50
N HIS A 87 0.31 -2.37 -4.56
CA HIS A 87 0.19 -1.49 -5.71
C HIS A 87 0.92 -1.98 -6.96
N THR A 88 2.05 -2.67 -6.81
CA THR A 88 2.80 -3.17 -7.98
C THR A 88 2.09 -4.32 -8.68
N THR A 89 1.24 -5.05 -7.96
CA THR A 89 0.51 -6.21 -8.51
C THR A 89 -0.90 -5.84 -8.93
N PHE A 90 -1.58 -4.99 -8.16
CA PHE A 90 -2.99 -4.64 -8.39
C PHE A 90 -3.15 -3.25 -9.01
N ASP A 91 -2.81 -2.19 -8.28
CA ASP A 91 -3.08 -0.81 -8.68
C ASP A 91 -2.44 -0.47 -10.02
N TYR A 92 -1.17 -0.87 -10.23
CA TYR A 92 -0.50 -0.71 -11.51
C TYR A 92 -1.20 -1.46 -12.64
N ALA A 93 -1.75 -2.66 -12.40
CA ALA A 93 -2.48 -3.40 -13.43
C ALA A 93 -3.75 -2.65 -13.85
N VAL A 94 -4.50 -2.09 -12.89
CA VAL A 94 -5.70 -1.29 -13.14
C VAL A 94 -5.36 0.05 -13.82
N LEU A 95 -4.27 0.71 -13.42
CA LEU A 95 -3.82 1.99 -13.97
C LEU A 95 -3.17 1.86 -15.37
N GLN A 96 -2.55 0.72 -15.67
CA GLN A 96 -1.70 0.53 -16.86
C GLN A 96 -2.40 0.86 -18.20
N PRO A 97 -3.69 0.54 -18.43
CA PRO A 97 -4.39 0.91 -19.67
C PRO A 97 -4.43 2.40 -19.97
N PHE A 98 -4.33 3.24 -18.93
CA PHE A 98 -4.39 4.70 -19.04
C PHE A 98 -2.99 5.34 -19.03
N ALA A 99 -1.97 4.59 -18.63
CA ALA A 99 -0.61 5.09 -18.44
C ALA A 99 0.15 5.21 -19.78
N PRO A 100 0.87 6.33 -20.03
CA PRO A 100 1.64 6.51 -21.26
C PRO A 100 3.00 5.77 -21.26
N TYR A 101 3.27 4.96 -20.24
CA TYR A 101 4.50 4.17 -20.10
C TYR A 101 4.24 2.98 -19.17
N ASN A 102 5.16 2.02 -19.15
CA ASN A 102 5.06 0.86 -18.26
C ASN A 102 5.31 1.28 -16.80
N LEU A 103 4.28 1.16 -15.96
CA LEU A 103 4.34 1.52 -14.54
C LEU A 103 5.28 0.61 -13.74
N GLN A 104 5.48 -0.63 -14.20
CA GLN A 104 6.40 -1.59 -13.57
C GLN A 104 7.87 -1.14 -13.61
N ASN A 105 8.21 -0.16 -14.47
CA ASN A 105 9.56 0.39 -14.54
C ASN A 105 9.81 1.50 -13.50
N LEU A 106 8.78 1.92 -12.76
CA LEU A 106 8.92 2.98 -11.77
C LEU A 106 9.59 2.46 -10.48
N PRO A 107 10.43 3.27 -9.81
CA PRO A 107 11.00 2.91 -8.52
C PRO A 107 9.87 2.76 -7.50
N SER A 108 9.66 1.54 -7.01
CA SER A 108 8.47 1.18 -6.23
C SER A 108 8.83 0.38 -4.98
N LEU A 109 8.21 0.72 -3.85
CA LEU A 109 8.22 -0.03 -2.59
C LEU A 109 6.80 -0.51 -2.28
N ASP A 110 6.56 -1.80 -2.50
CA ASP A 110 5.25 -2.41 -2.20
C ASP A 110 5.31 -3.09 -0.83
N LEU A 111 4.66 -2.46 0.16
CA LEU A 111 4.74 -2.91 1.55
C LEU A 111 4.26 -4.35 1.73
N LEU A 112 3.20 -4.75 1.02
CA LEU A 112 2.70 -6.11 1.12
C LEU A 112 3.68 -7.11 0.50
N LYS A 113 4.29 -6.76 -0.64
CA LYS A 113 5.29 -7.60 -1.29
C LYS A 113 6.52 -7.82 -0.39
N GLU A 114 6.97 -6.78 0.30
CA GLU A 114 8.08 -6.88 1.25
C GLU A 114 7.71 -7.74 2.46
N ILE A 115 6.55 -7.50 3.08
CA ILE A 115 6.05 -8.29 4.21
C ILE A 115 5.91 -9.78 3.86
N LYS A 116 5.44 -10.09 2.65
CA LYS A 116 5.32 -11.47 2.14
C LYS A 116 6.65 -12.21 2.02
N LYS A 117 7.81 -11.52 2.04
CA LYS A 117 9.11 -12.22 2.10
C LYS A 117 9.30 -12.95 3.43
N SER A 118 8.64 -12.47 4.49
CA SER A 118 8.71 -13.05 5.84
C SER A 118 7.51 -13.93 6.20
N LEU A 119 6.45 -13.96 5.38
CA LEU A 119 5.20 -14.64 5.68
C LEU A 119 4.69 -15.49 4.50
N SER A 120 4.11 -16.65 4.79
CA SER A 120 3.52 -17.56 3.78
C SER A 120 2.10 -17.20 3.35
N HIS A 121 1.48 -16.21 4.00
CA HIS A 121 0.10 -15.81 3.74
C HIS A 121 -0.03 -14.29 3.61
N ARG A 122 -1.15 -13.83 3.03
CA ARG A 122 -1.44 -12.41 2.85
C ARG A 122 -1.98 -11.83 4.16
N ILE A 123 -1.48 -10.65 4.52
CA ILE A 123 -2.02 -9.82 5.61
C ILE A 123 -2.75 -8.61 4.99
N SER A 124 -3.85 -8.20 5.60
CA SER A 124 -4.59 -7.00 5.18
C SER A 124 -3.95 -5.73 5.72
N LEU A 125 -4.15 -4.61 5.01
CA LEU A 125 -3.75 -3.29 5.48
C LEU A 125 -4.38 -2.95 6.84
N ASP A 126 -5.66 -3.31 7.03
CA ASP A 126 -6.40 -3.09 8.28
C ASP A 126 -5.74 -3.80 9.47
N ASN A 127 -5.33 -5.06 9.29
CA ASN A 127 -4.68 -5.82 10.35
C ASN A 127 -3.35 -5.18 10.75
N LEU A 128 -2.53 -4.77 9.77
CA LEU A 128 -1.28 -4.06 10.03
C LEU A 128 -1.52 -2.72 10.72
N ALA A 129 -2.51 -1.95 10.26
CA ALA A 129 -2.88 -0.66 10.83
C ALA A 129 -3.29 -0.79 12.29
N GLN A 130 -4.14 -1.77 12.61
CA GLN A 130 -4.60 -2.01 13.96
C GLN A 130 -3.47 -2.49 14.87
N ALA A 131 -2.64 -3.43 14.40
CA ALA A 131 -1.59 -4.02 15.23
C ALA A 131 -0.37 -3.12 15.42
N THR A 132 -0.02 -2.32 14.41
CA THR A 132 1.19 -1.47 14.41
C THR A 132 0.89 -0.05 14.89
N LEU A 133 -0.23 0.53 14.43
CA LEU A 133 -0.53 1.94 14.62
C LEU A 133 -1.71 2.18 15.57
N ASN A 134 -2.37 1.12 16.03
CA ASN A 134 -3.62 1.18 16.79
C ASN A 134 -4.73 1.97 16.06
N ILE A 135 -4.75 1.89 14.72
CA ILE A 135 -5.76 2.52 13.87
C ILE A 135 -6.71 1.43 13.38
N LYS A 136 -8.01 1.61 13.61
CA LYS A 136 -9.06 0.72 13.12
C LYS A 136 -9.71 1.30 11.86
N LYS A 137 -9.80 0.54 10.76
CA LYS A 137 -10.54 0.99 9.59
C LYS A 137 -12.05 0.91 9.84
N THR A 138 -12.78 1.84 9.22
CA THR A 138 -14.24 1.96 9.29
C THR A 138 -14.93 1.42 8.03
N ALA A 139 -14.17 1.17 6.96
CA ALA A 139 -14.66 0.66 5.68
C ALA A 139 -13.62 -0.26 5.02
N ASN A 140 -14.03 -0.95 3.94
CA ASN A 140 -13.20 -1.83 3.14
C ASN A 140 -13.47 -1.62 1.63
N GLY A 141 -12.67 -2.23 0.76
CA GLY A 141 -12.81 -2.06 -0.70
C GLY A 141 -14.15 -2.52 -1.29
N LEU A 142 -14.89 -3.44 -0.64
CA LEU A 142 -16.23 -3.81 -1.10
C LEU A 142 -17.22 -2.65 -0.90
N GLN A 143 -17.03 -1.84 0.14
CA GLN A 143 -17.83 -0.64 0.38
C GLN A 143 -17.57 0.44 -0.67
N ALA A 144 -16.31 0.58 -1.13
CA ALA A 144 -15.96 1.53 -2.19
C ALA A 144 -16.66 1.20 -3.52
N LEU A 145 -16.71 -0.09 -3.88
CA LEU A 145 -17.47 -0.55 -5.05
C LEU A 145 -18.98 -0.25 -4.94
N GLN A 146 -19.55 -0.36 -3.75
CA GLN A 146 -20.95 0.01 -3.51
C GLN A 146 -21.16 1.53 -3.69
N TRP A 147 -20.30 2.35 -3.08
CA TRP A 147 -20.39 3.81 -3.23
C TRP A 147 -20.24 4.25 -4.69
N TRP A 148 -19.42 3.55 -5.48
CA TRP A 148 -19.33 3.81 -6.92
C TRP A 148 -20.67 3.60 -7.62
N LYS A 149 -21.36 2.49 -7.33
CA LYS A 149 -22.70 2.19 -7.88
C LYS A 149 -23.74 3.22 -7.44
N GLU A 150 -23.56 3.82 -6.28
CA GLU A 150 -24.42 4.88 -5.73
C GLU A 150 -24.04 6.29 -6.21
N GLY A 151 -22.92 6.46 -6.91
CA GLY A 151 -22.39 7.76 -7.32
C GLY A 151 -21.76 8.59 -6.18
N ASN A 152 -21.48 7.96 -5.04
CA ASN A 152 -20.94 8.63 -3.85
C ASN A 152 -19.41 8.72 -3.89
N LEU A 153 -18.88 9.62 -4.72
CA LEU A 153 -17.44 9.80 -4.90
C LEU A 153 -16.73 10.35 -3.65
N GLU A 154 -17.41 11.17 -2.85
CA GLU A 154 -16.83 11.79 -1.66
C GLU A 154 -16.38 10.74 -0.65
N ASN A 155 -17.23 9.74 -0.38
CA ASN A 155 -16.87 8.65 0.53
C ASN A 155 -15.73 7.78 -0.02
N ILE A 156 -15.67 7.54 -1.33
CA ILE A 156 -14.56 6.80 -1.96
C ILE A 156 -13.26 7.60 -1.79
N ILE A 157 -13.29 8.92 -2.01
CA ILE A 157 -12.13 9.80 -1.83
C ILE A 157 -11.65 9.77 -0.39
N GLU A 158 -12.54 9.90 0.59
CA GLU A 158 -12.18 9.87 2.01
C GLU A 158 -11.56 8.52 2.41
N TYR A 159 -12.18 7.43 1.98
CA TYR A 159 -11.68 6.08 2.24
C TYR A 159 -10.29 5.84 1.62
N CYS A 160 -10.10 6.16 0.34
CA CYS A 160 -8.82 5.99 -0.34
C CYS A 160 -7.74 6.90 0.26
N LYS A 161 -8.07 8.14 0.65
CA LYS A 161 -7.14 9.01 1.42
C LYS A 161 -6.72 8.39 2.74
N ASN A 162 -7.62 7.73 3.45
CA ASN A 162 -7.29 7.04 4.69
C ASN A 162 -6.30 5.88 4.43
N ASP A 163 -6.50 5.11 3.36
CA ASP A 163 -5.60 4.01 2.99
C ASP A 163 -4.20 4.49 2.59
N VAL A 164 -4.10 5.58 1.83
CA VAL A 164 -2.83 6.26 1.57
C VAL A 164 -2.17 6.74 2.86
N SER A 165 -2.93 7.36 3.76
CA SER A 165 -2.43 7.85 5.06
C SER A 165 -1.91 6.71 5.95
N ILE A 166 -2.66 5.60 6.07
CA ILE A 166 -2.24 4.42 6.82
C ILE A 166 -0.98 3.82 6.20
N THR A 167 -0.93 3.70 4.88
CA THR A 167 0.23 3.18 4.16
C THR A 167 1.48 4.03 4.40
N ASN A 168 1.36 5.36 4.34
CA ASN A 168 2.45 6.27 4.68
C ASN A 168 2.93 6.08 6.13
N LYS A 169 2.00 6.00 7.09
CA LYS A 169 2.32 5.78 8.51
C LYS A 169 3.01 4.44 8.76
N LEU A 170 2.57 3.37 8.09
CA LEU A 170 3.22 2.06 8.18
C LEU A 170 4.63 2.08 7.58
N PHE A 171 4.81 2.74 6.44
CA PHE A 171 6.13 2.95 5.85
C PHE A 171 7.07 3.66 6.83
N LEU A 172 6.67 4.83 7.34
CA LEU A 172 7.46 5.63 8.28
C LEU A 172 7.74 4.89 9.59
N PHE A 173 6.76 4.15 10.12
CA PHE A 173 6.94 3.32 11.29
C PHE A 173 7.96 2.22 11.04
N GLY A 174 7.79 1.46 9.95
CA GLY A 174 8.67 0.37 9.57
C GLY A 174 10.11 0.84 9.35
N HIS A 175 10.27 1.99 8.69
CA HIS A 175 11.57 2.62 8.49
C HIS A 175 12.24 2.98 9.82
N SER A 176 11.51 3.61 10.73
CA SER A 176 12.06 4.09 12.00
C SER A 176 12.31 2.97 13.02
N ASN A 177 11.51 1.91 12.98
CA ASN A 177 11.50 0.86 14.01
C ASN A 177 12.06 -0.48 13.52
N GLN A 178 12.24 -0.66 12.22
CA GLN A 178 12.73 -1.89 11.57
C GLN A 178 11.80 -3.11 11.79
N TYR A 179 10.54 -2.86 12.11
CA TYR A 179 9.48 -3.86 12.12
C TYR A 179 8.11 -3.24 11.86
N VAL A 180 7.14 -4.07 11.49
CA VAL A 180 5.70 -3.81 11.61
C VAL A 180 5.05 -4.95 12.39
N GLN A 181 3.78 -4.82 12.76
CA GLN A 181 3.05 -5.80 13.55
C GLN A 181 1.77 -6.23 12.85
N PHE A 182 1.34 -7.45 13.11
CA PHE A 182 0.03 -7.97 12.72
C PHE A 182 -0.56 -8.84 13.84
N ILE A 183 -1.87 -8.97 13.88
CA ILE A 183 -2.57 -9.93 14.74
C ILE A 183 -2.77 -11.24 13.96
N ASN A 184 -2.27 -12.35 14.47
CA ASN A 184 -2.47 -13.67 13.86
C ASN A 184 -3.85 -14.26 14.21
N ASN A 185 -4.15 -15.45 13.68
CA ASN A 185 -5.43 -16.13 13.92
C ASN A 185 -5.66 -16.52 15.40
N ASP A 186 -4.60 -16.60 16.19
CA ASP A 186 -4.65 -16.89 17.63
C ASP A 186 -4.74 -15.60 18.48
N ASN A 187 -5.08 -14.46 17.87
CA ASN A 187 -5.12 -13.13 18.49
C ASN A 187 -3.79 -12.66 19.11
N GLN A 188 -2.67 -13.20 18.66
CA GLN A 188 -1.34 -12.79 19.11
C GLN A 188 -0.80 -11.68 18.22
N CYS A 189 -0.20 -10.68 18.84
CA CYS A 189 0.52 -9.61 18.13
C CYS A 189 1.92 -10.07 17.78
N ILE A 190 2.18 -10.26 16.48
CA ILE A 190 3.44 -10.76 15.95
C ILE A 190 4.18 -9.63 15.23
N ARG A 191 5.49 -9.53 15.47
CA ARG A 191 6.37 -8.60 14.74
C ARG A 191 6.89 -9.23 13.46
N ILE A 192 6.87 -8.45 12.38
CA ILE A 192 7.46 -8.77 11.09
C ILE A 192 8.66 -7.83 10.92
N PRO A 193 9.90 -8.34 10.82
CA PRO A 193 11.06 -7.50 10.55
C PRO A 193 10.98 -6.90 9.15
N VAL A 194 11.39 -5.64 8.99
CA VAL A 194 11.37 -4.91 7.71
C VAL A 194 12.63 -4.06 7.58
N ASP A 195 13.11 -3.86 6.34
CA ASP A 195 14.42 -3.22 6.06
C ASP A 195 14.35 -2.10 5.00
N TRP A 196 13.17 -1.51 4.81
CA TRP A 196 12.97 -0.37 3.91
C TRP A 196 13.39 0.97 4.50
#